data_AF-A0A3E1Y5D2-F1
#
_entry.id   AF-A0A3E1Y5D2-F1
#
_cell.length_a   1.000
_cell.length_b   1.000
_cell.length_c   1.000
_cell.angle_alpha   90.00
_cell.angle_beta   90.00
_cell.angle_gamma   90.00
#
_symmetry.space_group_name_H-M   'P 1'
#
loop_
_entity.id
_entity.type
_entity.pdbx_description
1 polymer ?
#
loop_
_entity_poly.entity_id
_entity_poly.type
_entity_poly.pdbx_seq_one_letter_code
_entity_poly.pdbx_strand_id
1 'polypeptide(L)'
;MKFPYKFPRVAGLGSTRLIAPLTLILVAIILPLTFNSCEKSNQSKPQVKTELTPAQKLLAAMRNYRKQSTAAKVQTGSKARSANLRTDQTDDVTYYINFPTIPTANQLSLYNNASSIQDIVNLRIQSQAVVEYTQNSANVSYPVTFSLASVKNSLQPLIEESKDYLRSKGLTDQDIQDMITAKEGTEEDLIPFTISMAQIEESPRPFVPYPDGYTFYNTNGYKIAHWSLTVNRFSGDTTWTLIGTKQEGYEEPYRALKWADVGHCALTAIGWDIFWALGQSVSSTWTIATLRTAFGTVARKVLGPIGVAIAAGEFAWCLYNLD
;
A
#
# COMPACT_ATOMS: atom_id res chain seq x y z
N MET A 1 -24.38 50.04 -39.06
CA MET A 1 -23.01 49.68 -39.50
C MET A 1 -23.09 48.30 -40.16
N LYS A 2 -23.24 48.19 -41.49
CA LYS A 2 -22.19 47.81 -42.49
C LYS A 2 -21.36 46.59 -42.04
N PHE A 3 -21.79 45.35 -42.38
CA PHE A 3 -21.41 44.47 -43.53
C PHE A 3 -19.98 43.88 -43.43
N PRO A 4 -19.62 42.72 -44.06
CA PRO A 4 -20.43 41.65 -44.69
C PRO A 4 -19.92 40.19 -44.50
N TYR A 5 -20.76 39.26 -44.98
CA TYR A 5 -20.55 37.83 -45.29
C TYR A 5 -19.39 37.52 -46.26
N LYS A 6 -18.84 36.28 -46.21
CA LYS A 6 -18.43 35.48 -47.38
C LYS A 6 -18.38 33.98 -47.06
N PHE A 7 -19.27 33.20 -47.69
CA PHE A 7 -19.10 31.76 -47.95
C PHE A 7 -18.26 31.55 -49.22
N PRO A 8 -17.45 30.49 -49.33
CA PRO A 8 -17.03 29.95 -50.61
C PRO A 8 -17.94 28.82 -51.10
N ARG A 9 -18.09 28.80 -52.42
CA ARG A 9 -18.90 27.91 -53.27
C ARG A 9 -18.30 26.51 -53.42
N VAL A 10 -19.19 25.56 -53.68
CA VAL A 10 -18.92 24.23 -54.24
C VAL A 10 -18.88 24.32 -55.78
N ALA A 11 -17.87 23.72 -56.41
CA ALA A 11 -17.82 23.23 -57.79
C ALA A 11 -16.60 22.29 -57.90
N GLY A 12 -16.59 21.13 -58.56
CA GLY A 12 -17.57 20.49 -59.42
C GLY A 12 -17.16 19.03 -59.72
N LEU A 13 -18.05 18.33 -60.41
CA LEU A 13 -17.92 16.96 -60.94
C LEU A 13 -16.72 16.79 -61.89
N GLY A 14 -16.12 15.59 -61.89
CA GLY A 14 -15.11 15.17 -62.86
C GLY A 14 -14.92 13.65 -62.97
N SER A 15 -15.80 13.02 -63.76
CA SER A 15 -15.59 11.84 -64.63
C SER A 15 -14.68 10.66 -64.22
N THR A 16 -15.33 9.50 -64.03
CA THR A 16 -15.05 8.16 -64.60
C THR A 16 -13.59 7.69 -64.78
N ARG A 17 -13.24 6.54 -64.18
CA ARG A 17 -12.84 5.31 -64.91
C ARG A 17 -13.20 4.05 -64.10
N LEU A 18 -14.10 3.24 -64.67
CA LEU A 18 -14.23 1.81 -64.41
C LEU A 18 -12.94 1.10 -64.84
N ILE A 19 -12.28 0.41 -63.91
CA ILE A 19 -11.37 -0.77 -64.00
C ILE A 19 -11.14 -1.10 -62.50
N ALA A 20 -11.46 -2.23 -61.88
CA ALA A 20 -11.88 -3.55 -62.29
C ALA A 20 -12.61 -4.21 -61.09
N PRO A 21 -13.81 -4.79 -61.25
CA PRO A 21 -14.47 -5.55 -60.18
C PRO A 21 -13.99 -7.02 -60.18
N LEU A 22 -12.67 -7.25 -60.27
CA LEU A 22 -12.11 -8.61 -60.35
C LEU A 22 -11.07 -8.92 -59.26
N THR A 23 -10.56 -7.93 -58.53
CA THR A 23 -9.64 -8.14 -57.40
C THR A 23 -10.37 -8.37 -56.07
N LEU A 24 -11.62 -7.91 -55.94
CA LEU A 24 -12.37 -7.97 -54.69
C LEU A 24 -13.10 -9.32 -54.47
N ILE A 25 -13.30 -10.11 -55.52
CA ILE A 25 -13.89 -11.46 -55.40
C ILE A 25 -12.82 -12.50 -55.05
N LEU A 26 -11.54 -12.29 -55.40
CA LEU A 26 -10.47 -13.23 -55.03
C LEU A 26 -10.10 -13.17 -53.53
N VAL A 27 -10.29 -12.03 -52.88
CA VAL A 27 -10.02 -11.88 -51.42
C VAL A 27 -11.13 -12.52 -50.58
N ALA A 28 -12.36 -12.61 -51.09
CA ALA A 28 -13.49 -13.20 -50.35
C ALA A 28 -13.50 -14.74 -50.36
N ILE A 29 -12.82 -15.39 -51.30
CA ILE A 29 -12.80 -16.86 -51.43
C ILE A 29 -11.55 -17.48 -50.75
N ILE A 30 -10.48 -16.71 -50.54
CA ILE A 30 -9.24 -17.22 -49.92
C ILE A 30 -9.26 -17.10 -48.38
N LEU A 31 -10.11 -16.25 -47.79
CA LEU A 31 -10.11 -16.00 -46.34
C LEU A 31 -10.80 -17.01 -45.39
N PRO A 32 -11.54 -18.06 -45.82
CA PRO A 32 -12.02 -19.08 -44.87
C PRO A 32 -11.10 -20.31 -44.71
N LEU A 33 -9.94 -20.39 -45.37
CA LEU A 33 -9.13 -21.64 -45.41
C LEU A 33 -7.85 -21.69 -44.55
N THR A 34 -7.63 -20.77 -43.60
CA THR A 34 -6.52 -20.91 -42.62
C THR A 34 -6.96 -21.06 -41.16
N PHE A 35 -8.26 -21.26 -40.88
CA PHE A 35 -8.74 -21.65 -39.55
C PHE A 35 -9.08 -23.14 -39.47
N ASN A 36 -8.14 -23.99 -39.88
CA ASN A 36 -8.17 -25.40 -39.49
C ASN A 36 -6.76 -25.90 -39.20
N SER A 37 -6.12 -25.29 -38.20
CA SER A 37 -5.07 -25.94 -37.42
C SER A 37 -5.05 -25.34 -36.02
N CYS A 38 -6.05 -25.70 -35.21
CA CYS A 38 -5.76 -25.89 -33.80
C CYS A 38 -4.98 -27.20 -33.67
N GLU A 39 -3.73 -27.20 -34.14
CA GLU A 39 -2.76 -28.12 -33.56
C GLU A 39 -2.73 -27.77 -32.08
N LYS A 40 -3.07 -28.74 -31.22
CA LYS A 40 -2.79 -28.65 -29.80
C LYS A 40 -1.28 -28.47 -29.68
N SER A 41 -0.83 -27.22 -29.71
CA SER A 41 0.41 -26.83 -29.11
C SER A 41 0.36 -27.44 -27.72
N ASN A 42 1.23 -28.40 -27.48
CA ASN A 42 1.57 -28.84 -26.14
C ASN A 42 2.18 -27.63 -25.45
N GLN A 43 1.33 -26.69 -25.02
CA GLN A 43 1.67 -25.71 -24.02
C GLN A 43 1.89 -26.55 -22.77
N SER A 44 3.15 -26.91 -22.55
CA SER A 44 3.63 -27.27 -21.24
C SER A 44 3.06 -26.23 -20.27
N LYS A 45 2.39 -26.72 -19.22
CA LYS A 45 1.91 -25.87 -18.12
C LYS A 45 3.00 -24.85 -17.82
N PRO A 46 2.70 -23.54 -17.75
CA PRO A 46 3.70 -22.54 -17.44
C PRO A 46 4.43 -23.01 -16.18
N GLN A 47 5.75 -23.19 -16.29
CA GLN A 47 6.53 -23.67 -15.17
C GLN A 47 6.31 -22.69 -14.00
N VAL A 48 5.80 -23.23 -12.90
CA VAL A 48 5.68 -22.49 -11.64
C VAL A 48 7.09 -22.05 -11.29
N LYS A 49 7.37 -20.74 -11.36
CA LYS A 49 8.60 -20.18 -10.80
C LYS A 49 8.62 -20.54 -9.32
N THR A 50 9.46 -21.49 -8.94
CA THR A 50 9.55 -21.99 -7.55
C THR A 50 10.14 -20.94 -6.60
N GLU A 51 10.77 -19.89 -7.11
CA GLU A 51 11.36 -18.82 -6.31
C GLU A 51 10.46 -17.59 -6.24
N LEU A 52 10.16 -17.15 -5.01
CA LEU A 52 9.45 -15.91 -4.71
C LEU A 52 10.23 -14.70 -5.25
N THR A 53 9.55 -13.75 -5.86
CA THR A 53 10.15 -12.45 -6.19
C THR A 53 10.56 -11.71 -4.93
N PRO A 54 11.52 -10.77 -4.98
CA PRO A 54 11.89 -9.94 -3.82
C PRO A 54 10.69 -9.21 -3.19
N ALA A 55 9.73 -8.74 -3.98
CA ALA A 55 8.49 -8.14 -3.49
C ALA A 55 7.63 -9.14 -2.69
N GLN A 56 7.55 -10.40 -3.15
CA GLN A 56 6.83 -11.45 -2.46
C GLN A 56 7.56 -11.93 -1.19
N LYS A 57 8.91 -11.96 -1.19
CA LYS A 57 9.72 -12.25 0.01
C LYS A 57 9.51 -11.17 1.09
N LEU A 58 9.57 -9.90 0.70
CA LEU A 58 9.24 -8.76 1.57
C LEU A 58 7.82 -8.87 2.15
N LEU A 59 6.82 -9.15 1.31
CA LEU A 59 5.44 -9.32 1.78
C LEU A 59 5.30 -10.50 2.76
N ALA A 60 5.96 -11.62 2.49
CA ALA A 60 5.97 -12.77 3.39
C ALA A 60 6.62 -12.44 4.75
N ALA A 61 7.71 -11.67 4.74
CA ALA A 61 8.36 -11.20 5.97
C ALA A 61 7.43 -10.28 6.77
N MET A 62 6.75 -9.34 6.10
CA MET A 62 5.77 -8.45 6.74
C MET A 62 4.61 -9.25 7.38
N ARG A 63 4.08 -10.28 6.72
CA ARG A 63 3.03 -11.15 7.31
C ARG A 63 3.51 -11.84 8.59
N ASN A 64 4.77 -12.24 8.63
CA ASN A 64 5.37 -12.90 9.79
C ASN A 64 5.73 -11.92 10.92
N TYR A 65 5.82 -10.62 10.65
CA TYR A 65 6.19 -9.62 11.65
C TYR A 65 5.22 -9.59 12.84
N ARG A 66 3.93 -9.92 12.65
CA ARG A 66 2.97 -10.06 13.76
C ARG A 66 3.48 -10.98 14.88
N LYS A 67 4.12 -12.11 14.52
CA LYS A 67 4.70 -13.03 15.51
C LYS A 67 5.98 -12.45 16.13
N GLN A 68 6.82 -11.80 15.33
CA GLN A 68 8.10 -11.24 15.77
C GLN A 68 7.93 -10.02 16.69
N SER A 69 6.93 -9.17 16.43
CA SER A 69 6.63 -7.99 17.24
C SER A 69 6.20 -8.31 18.68
N THR A 70 5.81 -9.56 18.97
CA THR A 70 5.57 -10.03 20.35
C THR A 70 6.86 -10.05 21.19
N ALA A 71 8.02 -10.20 20.56
CA ALA A 71 9.32 -10.18 21.23
C ALA A 71 9.79 -8.75 21.54
N ALA A 72 9.23 -7.74 20.86
CA ALA A 72 9.56 -6.33 21.09
C ALA A 72 8.84 -5.82 22.32
N LYS A 73 9.55 -5.77 23.45
CA LYS A 73 8.94 -5.48 24.77
C LYS A 73 8.56 -4.03 24.92
N VAL A 74 7.41 -3.80 25.54
CA VAL A 74 6.93 -2.50 26.00
C VAL A 74 6.55 -2.55 27.47
N GLN A 75 6.51 -1.39 28.11
CA GLN A 75 6.00 -1.22 29.46
C GLN A 75 4.87 -0.20 29.44
N THR A 76 3.81 -0.44 30.22
CA THR A 76 2.66 0.46 30.38
C THR A 76 2.33 0.71 31.85
N GLY A 77 1.41 1.63 32.13
CA GLY A 77 0.88 1.90 33.45
C GLY A 77 1.95 2.30 34.46
N SER A 78 1.91 1.70 35.65
CA SER A 78 2.88 1.96 36.73
C SER A 78 4.32 1.60 36.34
N LYS A 79 4.50 0.58 35.50
CA LYS A 79 5.82 0.16 35.00
C LYS A 79 6.41 1.23 34.08
N ALA A 80 5.63 1.73 33.12
CA ALA A 80 6.04 2.83 32.24
C ALA A 80 6.37 4.10 33.03
N ARG A 81 5.55 4.47 34.01
CA ARG A 81 5.82 5.64 34.87
C ARG A 81 7.14 5.50 35.62
N SER A 82 7.47 4.29 36.08
CA SER A 82 8.72 4.00 36.78
C SER A 82 9.92 4.01 35.83
N ALA A 83 9.76 3.51 34.60
CA ALA A 83 10.79 3.51 33.57
C ALA A 83 11.05 4.90 32.97
N ASN A 84 10.02 5.73 32.84
CA ASN A 84 10.12 7.11 32.36
C ASN A 84 11.01 7.98 33.27
N LEU A 85 11.13 7.63 34.56
CA LEU A 85 12.05 8.30 35.50
C LEU A 85 13.51 7.87 35.30
N ARG A 86 13.77 6.86 34.45
CA ARG A 86 15.08 6.23 34.22
C ARG A 86 15.52 6.29 32.75
N THR A 87 14.74 6.89 31.86
CA THR A 87 15.06 6.98 30.42
C THR A 87 16.36 7.72 30.16
N ASP A 88 16.83 8.58 31.08
CA ASP A 88 18.14 9.23 30.95
C ASP A 88 19.33 8.26 31.13
N GLN A 89 19.07 7.01 31.53
CA GLN A 89 20.07 5.96 31.79
C GLN A 89 19.95 4.76 30.84
N THR A 90 18.94 4.73 29.97
CA THR A 90 18.70 3.65 29.00
C THR A 90 18.40 4.24 27.62
N ASP A 91 18.57 3.48 26.54
CA ASP A 91 18.10 3.88 25.20
C ASP A 91 16.56 3.74 25.05
N ASP A 92 15.82 3.63 26.15
CA ASP A 92 14.38 3.46 26.12
C ASP A 92 13.68 4.80 25.86
N VAL A 93 12.56 4.77 25.14
CA VAL A 93 11.82 5.97 24.76
C VAL A 93 10.38 5.86 25.24
N THR A 94 9.88 6.92 25.87
CA THR A 94 8.48 7.00 26.32
C THR A 94 7.62 7.77 25.33
N TYR A 95 6.51 7.15 24.92
CA TYR A 95 5.40 7.76 24.20
C TYR A 95 4.15 7.77 25.09
N TYR A 96 3.05 8.34 24.60
CA TYR A 96 1.80 8.45 25.32
C TYR A 96 0.63 7.95 24.47
N ILE A 97 -0.30 7.24 25.09
CA ILE A 97 -1.54 6.81 24.43
C ILE A 97 -2.59 7.90 24.61
N ASN A 98 -3.05 8.44 23.48
CA ASN A 98 -4.17 9.35 23.43
C ASN A 98 -5.42 8.60 22.98
N PHE A 99 -6.39 8.46 23.89
CA PHE A 99 -7.69 7.86 23.59
C PHE A 99 -8.63 8.93 23.01
N PRO A 100 -9.38 8.63 21.94
CA PRO A 100 -10.29 9.61 21.34
C PRO A 100 -11.42 10.04 22.27
N THR A 101 -11.80 9.17 23.21
CA THR A 101 -12.79 9.42 24.26
C THR A 101 -12.28 8.87 25.59
N ILE A 102 -13.01 9.12 26.68
CA ILE A 102 -12.73 8.51 27.98
C ILE A 102 -12.66 6.98 27.81
N PRO A 103 -11.55 6.33 28.18
CA PRO A 103 -11.37 4.91 27.92
C PRO A 103 -12.27 4.06 28.82
N THR A 104 -12.87 3.01 28.23
CA THR A 104 -13.65 2.00 28.95
C THR A 104 -12.75 1.10 29.80
N ALA A 105 -13.35 0.36 30.74
CA ALA A 105 -12.62 -0.61 31.56
C ALA A 105 -11.85 -1.66 30.72
N ASN A 106 -12.43 -2.09 29.60
CA ASN A 106 -11.80 -3.03 28.68
C ASN A 106 -10.57 -2.42 28.00
N GLN A 107 -10.67 -1.17 27.53
CA GLN A 107 -9.55 -0.46 26.92
C GLN A 107 -8.41 -0.19 27.91
N LEU A 108 -8.76 0.16 29.16
CA LEU A 108 -7.78 0.27 30.24
C LEU A 108 -7.12 -1.07 30.57
N SER A 109 -7.86 -2.19 30.52
CA SER A 109 -7.30 -3.52 30.69
C SER A 109 -6.29 -3.87 29.58
N LEU A 110 -6.63 -3.59 28.31
CA LEU A 110 -5.71 -3.76 27.18
C LEU A 110 -4.43 -2.95 27.37
N TYR A 111 -4.56 -1.67 27.77
CA TYR A 111 -3.42 -0.81 28.05
C TYR A 111 -2.55 -1.34 29.21
N ASN A 112 -3.15 -1.65 30.36
CA ASN A 112 -2.40 -2.06 31.56
C ASN A 112 -1.69 -3.41 31.40
N ASN A 113 -2.20 -4.27 30.53
CA ASN A 113 -1.64 -5.60 30.29
C ASN A 113 -0.71 -5.67 29.07
N ALA A 114 -0.58 -4.58 28.30
CA ALA A 114 0.30 -4.55 27.15
C ALA A 114 1.77 -4.73 27.54
N SER A 115 2.44 -5.67 26.88
CA SER A 115 3.84 -6.04 27.13
C SER A 115 4.68 -6.17 25.86
N SER A 116 4.04 -6.11 24.70
CA SER A 116 4.68 -6.12 23.39
C SER A 116 4.14 -5.04 22.44
N ILE A 117 4.87 -4.79 21.34
CA ILE A 117 4.37 -3.93 20.24
C ILE A 117 3.04 -4.45 19.70
N GLN A 118 2.88 -5.78 19.60
CA GLN A 118 1.62 -6.36 19.15
C GLN A 118 0.44 -6.02 20.07
N ASP A 119 0.67 -5.93 21.38
CA ASP A 119 -0.38 -5.52 22.32
C ASP A 119 -0.77 -4.05 22.13
N ILE A 120 0.20 -3.19 21.82
CA ILE A 120 -0.06 -1.79 21.47
C ILE A 120 -0.84 -1.69 20.16
N VAL A 121 -0.48 -2.47 19.14
CA VAL A 121 -1.24 -2.57 17.88
C VAL A 121 -2.68 -3.01 18.15
N ASN A 122 -2.88 -4.05 18.96
CA ASN A 122 -4.22 -4.52 19.32
C ASN A 122 -5.01 -3.44 20.07
N LEU A 123 -4.37 -2.71 21.00
CA LEU A 123 -4.98 -1.58 21.71
C LEU A 123 -5.45 -0.51 20.72
N ARG A 124 -4.59 -0.08 19.79
CA ARG A 124 -4.94 0.94 18.78
C ARG A 124 -6.12 0.50 17.93
N ILE A 125 -6.09 -0.73 17.41
CA ILE A 125 -7.15 -1.26 16.55
C ILE A 125 -8.50 -1.33 17.29
N GLN A 126 -8.50 -1.74 18.56
CA GLN A 126 -9.73 -1.90 19.34
C GLN A 126 -10.26 -0.59 19.96
N SER A 127 -9.41 0.42 20.14
CA SER A 127 -9.77 1.66 20.83
C SER A 127 -9.69 2.91 19.98
N GLN A 128 -9.17 2.80 18.76
CA GLN A 128 -8.79 3.93 17.90
C GLN A 128 -7.81 4.90 18.57
N ALA A 129 -7.10 4.44 19.60
CA ALA A 129 -6.11 5.26 20.28
C ALA A 129 -4.92 5.58 19.36
N VAL A 130 -4.33 6.74 19.59
CA VAL A 130 -3.16 7.25 18.88
C VAL A 130 -1.95 7.21 19.81
N VAL A 131 -0.81 6.81 19.28
CA VAL A 131 0.47 6.84 20.00
C VAL A 131 1.14 8.17 19.66
N GLU A 132 1.36 9.00 20.67
CA GLU A 132 1.91 10.35 20.53
C GLU A 132 3.27 10.46 21.22
N TYR A 133 4.22 11.15 20.59
CA TYR A 133 5.52 11.42 21.19
C TYR A 133 5.43 12.45 22.33
N THR A 134 4.55 13.43 22.20
CA THR A 134 4.42 14.54 23.14
C THR A 134 3.34 14.29 24.18
N GLN A 135 3.66 14.64 25.42
CA GLN A 135 2.69 14.61 26.52
C GLN A 135 1.74 15.81 26.44
N ASN A 136 0.48 15.60 26.80
CA ASN A 136 -0.54 16.63 26.99
C ASN A 136 -1.49 16.24 28.15
N SER A 137 -2.47 17.10 28.44
CA SER A 137 -3.43 16.87 29.54
C SER A 137 -4.33 15.66 29.33
N ALA A 138 -4.56 15.22 28.09
CA ALA A 138 -5.40 14.07 27.77
C ALA A 138 -4.63 12.74 27.88
N ASN A 139 -3.33 12.74 27.59
CA ASN A 139 -2.53 11.51 27.46
C ASN A 139 -1.52 11.27 28.61
N VAL A 140 -1.30 12.26 29.49
CA VAL A 140 -0.31 12.19 30.60
C VAL A 140 -0.46 10.95 31.49
N SER A 141 -1.69 10.44 31.64
CA SER A 141 -1.95 9.27 32.48
C SER A 141 -1.56 7.95 31.84
N TYR A 142 -1.25 7.94 30.53
CA TYR A 142 -1.08 6.73 29.74
C TYR A 142 0.29 6.64 29.04
N PRO A 143 1.41 6.73 29.78
CA PRO A 143 2.74 6.55 29.18
C PRO A 143 2.95 5.10 28.73
N VAL A 144 3.74 4.92 27.68
CA VAL A 144 4.22 3.63 27.17
C VAL A 144 5.70 3.77 26.89
N THR A 145 6.51 2.96 27.55
CA THR A 145 7.97 2.98 27.37
C THR A 145 8.40 1.80 26.50
N PHE A 146 9.14 2.09 25.45
CA PHE A 146 9.62 1.15 24.45
C PHE A 146 11.12 0.96 24.61
N SER A 147 11.58 -0.29 24.53
CA SER A 147 13.02 -0.54 24.40
C SER A 147 13.45 -0.39 22.95
N LEU A 148 14.19 0.67 22.64
CA LEU A 148 14.58 0.98 21.27
C LEU A 148 15.41 -0.15 20.65
N ALA A 149 16.36 -0.72 21.39
CA ALA A 149 17.13 -1.88 20.95
C ALA A 149 16.24 -3.08 20.61
N SER A 150 15.24 -3.37 21.46
CA SER A 150 14.30 -4.47 21.22
C SER A 150 13.42 -4.22 20.00
N VAL A 151 12.99 -2.97 19.78
CA VAL A 151 12.22 -2.55 18.61
C VAL A 151 13.03 -2.76 17.34
N LYS A 152 14.25 -2.22 17.28
CA LYS A 152 15.16 -2.34 16.12
C LYS A 152 15.47 -3.80 15.78
N ASN A 153 15.81 -4.60 16.79
CA ASN A 153 16.06 -6.03 16.60
C ASN A 153 14.85 -6.78 16.03
N SER A 154 13.63 -6.39 16.41
CA SER A 154 12.42 -6.98 15.86
C SER A 154 12.22 -6.64 14.38
N LEU A 155 12.64 -5.44 13.96
CA LEU A 155 12.50 -4.94 12.59
C LEU A 155 13.57 -5.47 11.64
N GLN A 156 14.69 -5.98 12.15
CA GLN A 156 15.82 -6.41 11.32
C GLN A 156 15.44 -7.33 10.14
N PRO A 157 14.58 -8.36 10.32
CA PRO A 157 14.18 -9.21 9.20
C PRO A 157 13.48 -8.44 8.07
N LEU A 158 12.71 -7.40 8.40
CA LEU A 158 12.04 -6.54 7.42
C LEU A 158 13.02 -5.57 6.75
N ILE A 159 14.02 -5.08 7.49
CA ILE A 159 15.09 -4.23 6.96
C ILE A 159 15.89 -5.00 5.90
N GLU A 160 16.29 -6.24 6.19
CA GLU A 160 17.05 -7.05 5.25
C GLU A 160 16.27 -7.33 3.96
N GLU A 161 15.00 -7.73 4.08
CA GLU A 161 14.13 -7.95 2.91
C GLU A 161 13.85 -6.65 2.13
N SER A 162 13.83 -5.51 2.82
CA SER A 162 13.72 -4.19 2.17
C SER A 162 14.99 -3.85 1.36
N LYS A 163 16.17 -4.12 1.93
CA LYS A 163 17.46 -3.95 1.23
C LYS A 163 17.54 -4.87 0.01
N ASP A 164 17.14 -6.13 0.15
CA ASP A 164 17.10 -7.10 -0.95
C ASP A 164 16.14 -6.68 -2.06
N TYR A 165 14.96 -6.16 -1.70
CA TYR A 165 14.05 -5.57 -2.67
C TYR A 165 14.69 -4.40 -3.42
N LEU A 166 15.37 -3.47 -2.73
CA LEU A 166 16.04 -2.33 -3.39
C LEU A 166 17.23 -2.77 -4.26
N ARG A 167 18.00 -3.77 -3.84
CA ARG A 167 19.06 -4.38 -4.66
C ARG A 167 18.50 -4.95 -5.96
N SER A 168 17.31 -5.57 -5.90
CA SER A 168 16.62 -6.05 -7.10
C SER A 168 16.18 -4.93 -8.06
N LYS A 169 16.15 -3.67 -7.60
CA LYS A 169 15.93 -2.46 -8.41
C LYS A 169 17.22 -1.85 -8.94
N GLY A 170 18.37 -2.49 -8.71
CA GLY A 170 19.67 -2.06 -9.20
C GLY A 170 20.41 -1.10 -8.27
N LEU A 171 19.96 -0.93 -7.02
CA LEU A 171 20.70 -0.13 -6.04
C LEU A 171 21.81 -0.96 -5.42
N THR A 172 22.99 -0.35 -5.26
CA THR A 172 24.08 -0.92 -4.47
C THR A 172 23.88 -0.65 -2.98
N ASP A 173 24.62 -1.35 -2.11
CA ASP A 173 24.62 -1.06 -0.68
C ASP A 173 25.03 0.39 -0.39
N GLN A 174 25.96 0.93 -1.18
CA GLN A 174 26.36 2.33 -1.09
C GLN A 174 25.21 3.27 -1.48
N ASP A 175 24.45 2.95 -2.54
CA ASP A 175 23.29 3.76 -2.94
C ASP A 175 22.22 3.81 -1.85
N ILE A 176 21.97 2.67 -1.19
CA ILE A 176 21.03 2.56 -0.08
C ILE A 176 21.54 3.36 1.12
N GLN A 177 22.81 3.23 1.48
CA GLN A 177 23.40 3.97 2.59
C GLN A 177 23.41 5.49 2.34
N ASP A 178 23.76 5.91 1.13
CA ASP A 178 23.70 7.31 0.69
C ASP A 178 22.27 7.84 0.75
N MET A 179 21.29 7.04 0.34
CA MET A 179 19.88 7.40 0.37
C MET A 179 19.39 7.66 1.80
N ILE A 180 19.77 6.80 2.74
CA ILE A 180 19.42 6.92 4.16
C ILE A 180 20.05 8.18 4.75
N THR A 181 21.38 8.32 4.60
CA THR A 181 22.15 9.40 5.20
C THR A 181 21.82 10.78 4.61
N ALA A 182 21.66 10.89 3.29
CA ALA A 182 21.37 12.16 2.62
C ALA A 182 19.99 12.75 2.97
N LYS A 183 19.10 11.95 3.57
CA LYS A 183 17.75 12.35 3.96
C LYS A 183 17.51 12.34 5.47
N GLU A 184 18.58 12.18 6.25
CA GLU A 184 18.50 12.06 7.72
C GLU A 184 17.53 10.95 8.16
N GLY A 185 17.36 9.92 7.32
CA GLY A 185 16.52 8.77 7.62
C GLY A 185 17.28 7.70 8.39
N THR A 186 16.57 6.63 8.71
CA THR A 186 17.16 5.43 9.33
C THR A 186 16.87 4.18 8.50
N GLU A 187 17.51 3.05 8.82
CA GLU A 187 17.27 1.80 8.08
C GLU A 187 15.83 1.32 8.21
N GLU A 188 15.17 1.60 9.33
CA GLU A 188 13.77 1.24 9.58
C GLU A 188 12.83 1.92 8.59
N ASP A 189 13.15 3.14 8.14
CA ASP A 189 12.34 3.89 7.16
C ASP A 189 12.30 3.21 5.79
N LEU A 190 13.24 2.28 5.51
CA LEU A 190 13.20 1.47 4.30
C LEU A 190 11.93 0.62 4.25
N ILE A 191 11.42 0.15 5.39
CA ILE A 191 10.27 -0.76 5.45
C ILE A 191 9.00 -0.13 4.85
N PRO A 192 8.50 1.02 5.36
CA PRO A 192 7.32 1.66 4.78
C PRO A 192 7.57 2.15 3.34
N PHE A 193 8.81 2.49 2.99
CA PHE A 193 9.18 2.89 1.64
C PHE A 193 9.07 1.74 0.63
N THR A 194 9.71 0.60 0.90
CA THR A 194 9.79 -0.54 -0.02
C THR A 194 8.47 -1.27 -0.15
N ILE A 195 7.68 -1.39 0.91
CA ILE A 195 6.34 -2.00 0.81
C ILE A 195 5.40 -1.14 -0.04
N SER A 196 5.52 0.18 0.06
CA SER A 196 4.75 1.11 -0.78
C SER A 196 5.18 1.00 -2.24
N MET A 197 6.47 0.90 -2.52
CA MET A 197 6.98 0.66 -3.88
C MET A 197 6.51 -0.68 -4.45
N ALA A 198 6.70 -1.78 -3.71
CA ALA A 198 6.29 -3.11 -4.12
C ALA A 198 4.79 -3.13 -4.45
N GLN A 199 3.98 -2.49 -3.62
CA GLN A 199 2.55 -2.31 -3.85
C GLN A 199 2.24 -1.55 -5.15
N ILE A 200 2.96 -0.45 -5.41
CA ILE A 200 2.74 0.38 -6.61
C ILE A 200 3.05 -0.42 -7.87
N GLU A 201 4.15 -1.16 -7.89
CA GLU A 201 4.60 -1.97 -9.01
C GLU A 201 3.70 -3.16 -9.29
N GLU A 202 3.29 -3.87 -8.24
CA GLU A 202 2.57 -5.13 -8.35
C GLU A 202 1.05 -4.95 -8.45
N SER A 203 0.56 -3.71 -8.32
CA SER A 203 -0.84 -3.38 -8.54
C SER A 203 -1.13 -3.08 -10.00
N PRO A 204 -1.84 -3.96 -10.74
CA PRO A 204 -2.20 -3.72 -12.13
C PRO A 204 -3.30 -2.64 -12.33
N ARG A 205 -3.61 -1.83 -11.30
CA ARG A 205 -4.69 -0.83 -11.39
C ARG A 205 -4.16 0.59 -11.47
N PRO A 206 -4.52 1.33 -12.54
CA PRO A 206 -4.27 2.77 -12.61
C PRO A 206 -5.17 3.58 -11.66
N PHE A 207 -5.91 2.99 -10.71
CA PHE A 207 -6.92 3.71 -9.93
C PHE A 207 -6.79 3.44 -8.44
N VAL A 208 -6.65 4.50 -7.65
CA VAL A 208 -6.61 4.47 -6.18
C VAL A 208 -7.96 4.97 -5.64
N PRO A 209 -8.67 4.20 -4.77
CA PRO A 209 -9.99 4.59 -4.26
C PRO A 209 -9.89 5.66 -3.17
N TYR A 210 -10.52 6.80 -3.37
CA TYR A 210 -10.60 7.91 -2.41
C TYR A 210 -11.55 7.53 -1.24
N PRO A 211 -11.32 8.03 -0.01
CA PRO A 211 -12.17 7.75 1.16
C PRO A 211 -13.63 8.22 0.99
N ASP A 212 -13.89 9.14 0.06
CA ASP A 212 -15.25 9.62 -0.22
C ASP A 212 -15.97 8.68 -1.20
N GLY A 213 -17.13 8.17 -0.77
CA GLY A 213 -17.94 7.28 -1.59
C GLY A 213 -19.35 7.04 -1.04
N TYR A 214 -20.26 6.65 -1.93
CA TYR A 214 -21.64 6.32 -1.61
C TYR A 214 -21.83 4.82 -1.53
N THR A 215 -22.34 4.33 -0.38
CA THR A 215 -22.66 2.92 -0.19
C THR A 215 -24.14 2.68 -0.39
N PHE A 216 -24.49 1.66 -1.18
CA PHE A 216 -25.86 1.28 -1.49
C PHE A 216 -26.20 0.00 -0.74
N TYR A 217 -27.36 0.02 -0.08
CA TYR A 217 -27.89 -1.12 0.65
C TYR A 217 -29.17 -1.62 -0.01
N ASN A 218 -29.43 -2.93 0.04
CA ASN A 218 -30.73 -3.47 -0.33
C ASN A 218 -31.75 -3.28 0.81
N THR A 219 -33.00 -3.66 0.57
CA THR A 219 -34.11 -3.57 1.53
C THR A 219 -33.88 -4.36 2.82
N ASN A 220 -32.97 -5.33 2.81
CA ASN A 220 -32.62 -6.15 3.96
C ASN A 220 -31.38 -5.60 4.70
N GLY A 221 -30.83 -4.45 4.28
CA GLY A 221 -29.68 -3.80 4.91
C GLY A 221 -28.32 -4.31 4.45
N TYR A 222 -28.24 -5.15 3.41
CA TYR A 222 -26.97 -5.64 2.88
C TYR A 222 -26.36 -4.66 1.89
N LYS A 223 -25.05 -4.42 2.00
CA LYS A 223 -24.28 -3.61 1.04
C LYS A 223 -24.24 -4.30 -0.32
N ILE A 224 -24.84 -3.70 -1.34
CA ILE A 224 -24.91 -4.23 -2.71
C ILE A 224 -23.95 -3.54 -3.69
N ALA A 225 -23.54 -2.31 -3.37
CA ALA A 225 -22.59 -1.57 -4.18
C ALA A 225 -21.93 -0.43 -3.39
N HIS A 226 -20.79 0.03 -3.87
CA HIS A 226 -20.15 1.24 -3.39
C HIS A 226 -19.62 2.05 -4.58
N TRP A 227 -20.11 3.28 -4.74
CA TRP A 227 -19.50 4.26 -5.63
C TRP A 227 -18.35 4.90 -4.87
N SER A 228 -17.11 4.72 -5.34
CA SER A 228 -15.95 5.43 -4.81
C SER A 228 -15.44 6.38 -5.88
N LEU A 229 -15.04 7.58 -5.46
CA LEU A 229 -14.23 8.43 -6.31
C LEU A 229 -12.87 7.76 -6.46
N THR A 230 -12.46 7.44 -7.68
CA THR A 230 -11.16 6.85 -7.97
C THR A 230 -10.31 7.82 -8.75
N VAL A 231 -9.05 7.98 -8.38
CA VAL A 231 -8.13 8.86 -9.11
C VAL A 231 -7.28 8.01 -10.04
N ASN A 232 -7.24 8.39 -11.31
CA ASN A 232 -6.32 7.82 -12.28
C ASN A 232 -4.89 8.20 -11.86
N ARG A 233 -4.11 7.19 -11.48
CA ARG A 233 -2.72 7.24 -11.08
C ARG A 233 -1.84 7.94 -12.11
N PHE A 234 -2.15 7.81 -13.40
CA PHE A 234 -1.30 8.33 -14.48
C PHE A 234 -1.69 9.72 -14.95
N SER A 235 -2.99 10.05 -14.96
CA SER A 235 -3.47 11.35 -15.45
C SER A 235 -3.90 12.32 -14.34
N GLY A 236 -4.07 11.85 -13.11
CA GLY A 236 -4.68 12.61 -12.02
C GLY A 236 -6.19 12.78 -12.18
N ASP A 237 -6.79 12.21 -13.22
CA ASP A 237 -8.22 12.35 -13.50
C ASP A 237 -9.04 11.60 -12.45
N THR A 238 -10.00 12.29 -11.85
CA THR A 238 -10.98 11.66 -10.97
C THR A 238 -12.09 11.04 -11.78
N THR A 239 -12.33 9.75 -11.59
CA THR A 239 -13.48 9.03 -12.15
C THR A 239 -14.30 8.45 -11.02
N TRP A 240 -15.63 8.52 -11.13
CA TRP A 240 -16.48 7.74 -10.24
C TRP A 240 -16.47 6.29 -10.72
N THR A 241 -16.20 5.35 -9.81
CA THR A 241 -16.22 3.91 -10.12
C THR A 241 -17.21 3.19 -9.23
N LEU A 242 -18.09 2.40 -9.85
CA LEU A 242 -19.00 1.51 -9.16
C LEU A 242 -18.27 0.20 -8.81
N ILE A 243 -18.04 -0.03 -7.52
CA ILE A 243 -17.50 -1.28 -6.99
C ILE A 243 -18.70 -2.12 -6.53
N GLY A 244 -19.06 -3.13 -7.31
CA GLY A 244 -20.08 -4.11 -6.91
C GLY A 244 -19.57 -4.99 -5.77
N THR A 245 -20.41 -5.29 -4.79
CA THR A 245 -20.14 -6.40 -3.87
C THR A 245 -20.57 -7.69 -4.57
N LYS A 246 -19.72 -8.73 -4.56
CA LYS A 246 -20.09 -10.05 -5.11
C LYS A 246 -21.32 -10.57 -4.37
N GLN A 247 -22.22 -11.25 -5.09
CA GLN A 247 -23.33 -12.01 -4.50
C GLN A 247 -22.83 -13.03 -3.47
N GLU A 248 -23.56 -13.15 -2.36
CA GLU A 248 -23.48 -14.28 -1.42
C GLU A 248 -23.64 -15.60 -2.17
N GLY A 249 -22.71 -16.55 -1.96
CA GLY A 249 -22.89 -17.92 -2.44
C GLY A 249 -21.66 -18.70 -2.91
N TYR A 250 -20.44 -18.15 -2.81
CA TYR A 250 -19.22 -18.94 -3.06
C TYR A 250 -18.08 -18.48 -2.14
N GLU A 251 -18.00 -19.09 -0.96
CA GLU A 251 -16.78 -19.07 -0.14
C GLU A 251 -15.76 -19.97 -0.82
N GLU A 252 -14.83 -19.38 -1.57
CA GLU A 252 -13.58 -20.08 -1.86
C GLU A 252 -12.85 -20.27 -0.53
N PRO A 253 -12.51 -21.50 -0.13
CA PRO A 253 -12.00 -21.79 1.22
C PRO A 253 -10.65 -21.14 1.53
N TYR A 254 -10.02 -20.48 0.55
CA TYR A 254 -8.82 -19.66 0.72
C TYR A 254 -8.85 -18.53 -0.32
N ARG A 255 -9.14 -17.29 0.11
CA ARG A 255 -9.01 -16.13 -0.76
C ARG A 255 -7.52 -15.84 -0.94
N ALA A 256 -6.97 -16.17 -2.11
CA ALA A 256 -5.59 -15.80 -2.42
C ALA A 256 -5.41 -14.27 -2.29
N LEU A 257 -4.50 -13.85 -1.40
CA LEU A 257 -4.17 -12.45 -1.15
C LEU A 257 -3.80 -11.74 -2.45
N LYS A 258 -4.51 -10.66 -2.79
CA LYS A 258 -4.23 -9.84 -3.98
C LYS A 258 -3.41 -8.63 -3.57
N TRP A 259 -2.58 -8.10 -4.48
CA TRP A 259 -1.91 -6.82 -4.25
C TRP A 259 -2.88 -5.65 -4.01
N ALA A 260 -4.13 -5.73 -4.48
CA ALA A 260 -5.14 -4.75 -4.07
C ALA A 260 -5.42 -4.76 -2.55
N ASP A 261 -5.41 -5.94 -1.93
CA ASP A 261 -5.63 -6.14 -0.50
C ASP A 261 -4.41 -5.64 0.30
N VAL A 262 -3.21 -5.93 -0.21
CA VAL A 262 -1.94 -5.40 0.31
C VAL A 262 -1.94 -3.88 0.34
N GLY A 263 -2.39 -3.23 -0.75
CA GLY A 263 -2.48 -1.77 -0.82
C GLY A 263 -3.45 -1.19 0.19
N HIS A 264 -4.62 -1.81 0.36
CA HIS A 264 -5.58 -1.34 1.35
C HIS A 264 -4.99 -1.38 2.77
N CYS A 265 -4.27 -2.45 3.11
CA CYS A 265 -3.59 -2.56 4.40
C CYS A 265 -2.46 -1.54 4.54
N ALA A 266 -1.67 -1.33 3.50
CA ALA A 266 -0.56 -0.40 3.53
C ALA A 266 -1.05 1.05 3.67
N LEU A 267 -2.12 1.43 2.96
CA LEU A 267 -2.76 2.74 3.08
C LEU A 267 -3.29 3.01 4.49
N THR A 268 -3.85 1.97 5.13
CA THR A 268 -4.38 2.07 6.50
C THR A 268 -3.26 2.21 7.53
N ALA A 269 -2.17 1.45 7.38
CA ALA A 269 -1.11 1.36 8.38
C ALA A 269 -0.01 2.42 8.24
N ILE A 270 0.41 2.71 7.00
CA ILE A 270 1.50 3.65 6.69
C ILE A 270 0.93 5.06 6.44
N GLY A 271 -0.33 5.13 6.02
CA GLY A 271 -1.04 6.37 5.78
C GLY A 271 -1.08 6.79 4.30
N TRP A 272 -2.09 7.61 4.00
CA TRP A 272 -2.38 8.07 2.64
C TRP A 272 -1.30 9.01 2.08
N ASP A 273 -0.68 9.83 2.95
CA ASP A 273 0.31 10.84 2.54
C ASP A 273 1.55 10.23 1.87
N ILE A 274 2.05 9.12 2.42
CA ILE A 274 3.21 8.41 1.89
C ILE A 274 2.87 7.78 0.54
N PHE A 275 1.73 7.10 0.45
CA PHE A 275 1.26 6.51 -0.80
C PHE A 275 0.97 7.54 -1.88
N TRP A 276 0.43 8.69 -1.52
CA TRP A 276 0.19 9.78 -2.45
C TRP A 276 1.51 10.36 -2.97
N ALA A 277 2.48 10.63 -2.08
CA ALA A 277 3.79 11.15 -2.45
C ALA A 277 4.55 10.21 -3.40
N LEU A 278 4.42 8.89 -3.22
CA LEU A 278 5.03 7.88 -4.08
C LEU A 278 4.20 7.61 -5.35
N GLY A 279 2.88 7.70 -5.25
CA GLY A 279 1.92 7.34 -6.31
C GLY A 279 1.80 8.35 -7.44
N GLN A 280 2.21 9.61 -7.25
CA GLN A 280 2.26 10.62 -8.32
C GLN A 280 3.40 10.39 -9.34
N SER A 281 4.29 9.44 -9.07
CA SER A 281 5.31 9.01 -10.01
C SER A 281 4.66 8.25 -11.18
N VAL A 282 4.47 8.92 -12.31
CA VAL A 282 4.05 8.30 -13.59
C VAL A 282 5.13 7.43 -14.22
N SER A 283 6.31 7.33 -13.60
CA SER A 283 7.45 6.61 -14.15
C SER A 283 7.37 5.12 -13.83
N SER A 284 7.36 4.29 -14.87
CA SER A 284 7.61 2.84 -14.75
C SER A 284 9.08 2.52 -14.44
N THR A 285 9.97 3.52 -14.51
CA THR A 285 11.39 3.41 -14.23
C THR A 285 11.78 4.39 -13.12
N TRP A 286 12.17 3.86 -11.97
CA TRP A 286 12.61 4.66 -10.84
C TRP A 286 14.10 4.95 -10.96
N THR A 287 14.49 6.21 -11.18
CA THR A 287 15.90 6.59 -11.10
C THR A 287 16.35 6.64 -9.65
N ILE A 288 17.65 6.43 -9.38
CA ILE A 288 18.21 6.54 -8.02
C ILE A 288 17.90 7.90 -7.40
N ALA A 289 17.96 8.98 -8.17
CA ALA A 289 17.61 10.33 -7.71
C ALA A 289 16.14 10.45 -7.28
N THR A 290 15.23 9.83 -8.05
CA THR A 290 13.81 9.77 -7.71
C THR A 290 13.60 8.97 -6.42
N LEU A 291 14.25 7.81 -6.29
CA LEU A 291 14.15 6.97 -5.09
C LEU A 291 14.66 7.68 -3.84
N ARG A 292 15.79 8.40 -3.93
CA ARG A 292 16.31 9.20 -2.83
C ARG A 292 15.33 10.29 -2.37
N THR A 293 14.66 10.95 -3.30
CA THR A 293 13.68 12.00 -2.99
C THR A 293 12.42 11.42 -2.36
N ALA A 294 11.94 10.32 -2.95
CA ALA A 294 10.80 9.55 -2.48
C ALA A 294 11.01 9.02 -1.05
N PHE A 295 12.16 8.39 -0.80
CA PHE A 295 12.56 7.91 0.53
C PHE A 295 12.59 9.03 1.56
N GLY A 296 13.18 10.19 1.23
CA GLY A 296 13.21 11.33 2.16
C GLY A 296 11.82 11.88 2.52
N THR A 297 10.81 11.66 1.67
CA THR A 297 9.42 12.00 2.01
C THR A 297 8.84 11.02 3.02
N VAL A 298 9.16 9.72 2.88
CA VAL A 298 8.74 8.69 3.85
C VAL A 298 9.43 8.90 5.19
N ALA A 299 10.76 9.03 5.21
CA ALA A 299 11.55 9.17 6.44
C ALA A 299 11.08 10.36 7.30
N ARG A 300 10.70 11.49 6.69
CA ARG A 300 10.18 12.66 7.41
C ARG A 300 8.78 12.48 8.01
N LYS A 301 8.01 11.51 7.51
CA LYS A 301 6.62 11.27 7.91
C LYS A 301 6.50 10.18 8.97
N VAL A 302 7.50 9.32 9.07
CA VAL A 302 7.53 8.20 10.01
C VAL A 302 8.08 8.68 11.35
N LEU A 303 7.46 8.25 12.45
CA LEU A 303 7.84 8.62 13.82
C LEU A 303 9.06 7.81 14.34
N GLY A 304 10.05 7.58 13.48
CA GLY A 304 11.23 6.75 13.77
C GLY A 304 10.93 5.25 13.96
N PRO A 305 11.87 4.47 14.53
CA PRO A 305 11.78 3.01 14.63
C PRO A 305 10.52 2.49 15.32
N ILE A 306 10.02 3.21 16.33
CA ILE A 306 8.79 2.84 17.06
C ILE A 306 7.56 3.03 16.17
N GLY A 307 7.49 4.15 15.44
CA GLY A 307 6.44 4.39 14.44
C GLY A 307 6.44 3.32 13.35
N VAL A 308 7.61 2.96 12.82
CA VAL A 308 7.76 1.88 11.83
C VAL A 308 7.25 0.55 12.36
N ALA A 309 7.64 0.18 13.59
CA ALA A 309 7.22 -1.09 14.18
C ALA A 309 5.72 -1.18 14.40
N ILE A 310 5.08 -0.10 14.85
CA ILE A 310 3.63 -0.06 14.99
C ILE A 310 2.96 -0.16 13.61
N ALA A 311 3.43 0.59 12.61
CA ALA A 311 2.89 0.54 11.24
C ALA A 311 3.06 -0.85 10.60
N ALA A 312 4.23 -1.49 10.76
CA ALA A 312 4.47 -2.84 10.27
C ALA A 312 3.56 -3.86 10.98
N GLY A 313 3.32 -3.69 12.29
CA GLY A 313 2.40 -4.53 13.05
C GLY A 313 0.94 -4.38 12.63
N GLU A 314 0.47 -3.15 12.40
CA GLU A 314 -0.88 -2.87 11.88
C GLU A 314 -1.08 -3.42 10.47
N PHE A 315 -0.06 -3.25 9.62
CA PHE A 315 -0.06 -3.82 8.28
C PHE A 315 -0.16 -5.35 8.33
N ALA A 316 0.68 -6.00 9.14
CA ALA A 316 0.68 -7.45 9.32
C ALA A 316 -0.66 -7.97 9.87
N TRP A 317 -1.26 -7.25 10.82
CA TRP A 317 -2.59 -7.57 11.34
C TRP A 317 -3.66 -7.46 10.25
N CYS A 318 -3.62 -6.41 9.44
CA CYS A 318 -4.60 -6.21 8.36
C CYS A 318 -4.52 -7.34 7.34
N LEU A 319 -3.31 -7.72 6.91
CA LEU A 319 -3.12 -8.86 6.02
C LEU A 319 -3.66 -10.17 6.61
N TYR A 320 -3.42 -10.42 7.90
CA TYR A 320 -3.87 -11.64 8.55
C TYR A 320 -5.40 -11.79 8.56
N ASN A 321 -6.16 -10.70 8.65
CA ASN A 321 -7.63 -10.79 8.66
C ASN A 321 -8.25 -10.93 7.26
N LEU A 322 -7.43 -10.82 6.21
CA LEU A 322 -7.86 -11.01 4.83
C LEU A 322 -7.61 -12.43 4.33
N ASP A 323 -6.71 -13.16 5.01
CA ASP A 323 -6.43 -14.58 4.81
C ASP A 323 -7.51 -15.46 5.45
#